data_AF-A0A520Q6P9-F1
#
_entry.id   AF-A0A520Q6P9-F1
#
_cell.length_a   1.000
_cell.length_b   1.000
_cell.length_c   1.000
_cell.angle_alpha   90.00
_cell.angle_beta   90.00
_cell.angle_gamma   90.00
#
_symmetry.space_group_name_H-M   'P 1'
#
loop_
_entity.id
_entity.type
_entity.pdbx_description
1 polymer ?
#
loop_
_entity_poly.entity_id
_entity_poly.type
_entity_poly.pdbx_seq_one_letter_code
_entity_poly.pdbx_strand_id
1 'polypeptide(L)'
;MILNLLSFLVTTFAGGTEPTGTSIQSVFDPSLPITMQATLQGEDGRTWTLDLHRHSVRADNYRVLEQQRDGSFIEVEPGPVNTYRGILAGQPNTRVVAAVVGDQLVGGFEDHDGRWWIEEDDFGGQVLRHESEVEPCKGTCGVDDLPIFSDEELQDGFEETPDLPSGFLGGLLDECELACDMDYEFYQDYGGNSESKINSDINNVNGFNYEPEVNVTHSITTIIVRSNASDPYTTTNAGGLLDQVRSHWLGNQQGVQRDLVQMFSGRNLDGGTIGVAYLDAICSTNNGYGLCESGFSTSCQTDLISHELGHNWGCNHINDGNTMNSSLTCSNNFSTSSRNTIQNTAATSGCIGSAVPDAGACCFTTGFCTSLDESGCENSGGFFFGLGEACPADQGTCEIPEPEGACCFPNGTCSVVEISDCANGGGQFRGVDSSCFGVDCLAGACCFGADACTTANEVQCNAAGGAFQDAGSACASVDCTPPIGACCINGACAQLEQIICLAASGTFSGIGVDCSSVSCEQPCPEDIDNSGAVDFNDILSLLAAWGPCGACSEDIDNNGTVDFADLLGVLAAYGDC
;
A
#
# COMPACT_ATOMS: atom_id res chain seq x y z
N MET A 1 -63.71 24.60 -21.05
CA MET A 1 -62.84 23.44 -21.32
C MET A 1 -62.33 22.97 -19.97
N ILE A 2 -63.10 22.11 -19.29
CA ILE A 2 -62.99 20.65 -19.27
C ILE A 2 -61.85 20.20 -18.33
N LEU A 3 -62.31 19.66 -17.18
CA LEU A 3 -61.67 18.73 -16.25
C LEU A 3 -60.80 17.66 -16.95
N ASN A 4 -59.70 17.23 -16.34
CA ASN A 4 -59.63 15.86 -15.78
C ASN A 4 -58.29 15.56 -15.08
N LEU A 5 -58.41 15.16 -13.81
CA LEU A 5 -57.55 14.15 -13.19
C LEU A 5 -57.64 12.84 -14.01
N LEU A 6 -56.50 12.20 -14.28
CA LEU A 6 -56.40 10.76 -14.55
C LEU A 6 -54.99 10.34 -14.08
N SER A 7 -54.89 9.77 -12.88
CA SER A 7 -54.84 8.33 -12.63
C SER A 7 -53.43 7.78 -12.81
N PHE A 8 -52.68 7.73 -11.70
CA PHE A 8 -51.63 6.73 -11.50
C PHE A 8 -52.30 5.37 -11.58
N LEU A 9 -52.14 4.71 -12.72
CA LEU A 9 -52.51 3.32 -12.88
C LEU A 9 -51.39 2.51 -12.22
N VAL A 10 -51.58 2.18 -10.94
CA VAL A 10 -50.91 1.04 -10.32
C VAL A 10 -51.49 -0.19 -11.02
N THR A 11 -50.82 -0.67 -12.05
CA THR A 11 -51.03 -2.03 -12.56
C THR A 11 -50.40 -2.97 -11.53
N THR A 12 -51.22 -3.42 -10.57
CA THR A 12 -50.95 -4.69 -9.87
C THR A 12 -51.05 -5.81 -10.89
N PHE A 13 -49.93 -6.17 -11.50
CA PHE A 13 -49.77 -7.52 -12.04
C PHE A 13 -49.62 -8.46 -10.85
N ALA A 14 -50.74 -9.06 -10.45
CA ALA A 14 -50.70 -10.30 -9.70
C ALA A 14 -50.32 -11.41 -10.70
N GLY A 15 -49.11 -11.95 -10.53
CA GLY A 15 -48.61 -13.07 -11.34
C GLY A 15 -47.25 -12.80 -11.99
N GLY A 16 -46.24 -12.51 -11.17
CA GLY A 16 -44.82 -12.61 -11.52
C GLY A 16 -44.11 -12.99 -10.24
N THR A 17 -43.29 -14.03 -10.26
CA THR A 17 -42.36 -14.34 -9.17
C THR A 17 -41.64 -13.05 -8.77
N GLU A 18 -41.61 -12.72 -7.48
CA GLU A 18 -40.70 -11.69 -6.95
C GLU A 18 -39.33 -11.92 -7.63
N PRO A 19 -38.65 -10.87 -8.14
CA PRO A 19 -37.29 -11.07 -8.62
C PRO A 19 -36.50 -11.69 -7.47
N THR A 20 -35.94 -12.88 -7.68
CA THR A 20 -35.05 -13.49 -6.69
C THR A 20 -33.88 -12.53 -6.47
N GLY A 21 -33.38 -12.39 -5.24
CA GLY A 21 -32.31 -11.45 -4.91
C GLY A 21 -32.74 -9.99 -4.65
N THR A 22 -31.81 -9.22 -4.09
CA THR A 22 -31.99 -7.81 -3.71
C THR A 22 -31.16 -6.92 -4.65
N SER A 23 -31.80 -6.00 -5.38
CA SER A 23 -31.09 -4.98 -6.16
C SER A 23 -30.18 -4.16 -5.24
N ILE A 24 -28.94 -3.92 -5.67
CA ILE A 24 -27.93 -3.20 -4.89
C ILE A 24 -27.27 -2.09 -5.69
N GLN A 25 -26.90 -1.02 -4.99
CA GLN A 25 -25.92 -0.06 -5.46
C GLN A 25 -24.59 -0.33 -4.77
N SER A 26 -23.51 -0.55 -5.54
CA SER A 26 -22.16 -0.65 -5.03
C SER A 26 -21.45 0.70 -5.05
N VAL A 27 -20.74 1.02 -3.97
CA VAL A 27 -19.90 2.21 -3.85
C VAL A 27 -18.50 1.75 -3.44
N PHE A 28 -17.53 1.93 -4.33
CA PHE A 28 -16.14 1.51 -4.15
C PHE A 28 -15.19 2.40 -4.98
N ASP A 29 -13.88 2.27 -4.75
CA ASP A 29 -12.84 2.99 -5.51
C ASP A 29 -12.42 2.18 -6.75
N PRO A 30 -12.72 2.63 -7.97
CA PRO A 30 -12.36 1.90 -9.19
C PRO A 30 -10.88 2.05 -9.57
N SER A 31 -10.08 2.81 -8.82
CA SER A 31 -8.62 2.93 -9.05
C SER A 31 -7.82 1.70 -8.62
N LEU A 32 -8.51 0.71 -8.03
CA LEU A 32 -7.95 -0.55 -7.55
C LEU A 32 -6.84 -0.34 -6.51
N PRO A 33 -7.08 0.32 -5.36
CA PRO A 33 -6.05 0.48 -4.32
C PRO A 33 -5.69 -0.85 -3.65
N ILE A 34 -4.59 -0.88 -2.89
CA ILE A 34 -4.15 -2.09 -2.14
C ILE A 34 -5.22 -2.52 -1.12
N THR A 35 -5.85 -1.56 -0.45
CA THR A 35 -7.00 -1.79 0.43
C THR A 35 -8.15 -0.91 0.00
N MET A 36 -9.37 -1.44 -0.02
CA MET A 36 -10.58 -0.65 -0.27
C MET A 36 -11.72 -1.06 0.63
N GLN A 37 -12.65 -0.14 0.84
CA GLN A 37 -13.99 -0.47 1.32
C GLN A 37 -14.96 -0.44 0.15
N ALA A 38 -15.75 -1.50 0.01
CA ALA A 38 -16.91 -1.51 -0.87
C ALA A 38 -18.17 -1.55 -0.04
N THR A 39 -19.13 -0.68 -0.33
CA THR A 39 -20.44 -0.68 0.34
C THR A 39 -21.51 -1.13 -0.64
N LEU A 40 -22.23 -2.21 -0.31
CA LEU A 40 -23.41 -2.69 -1.04
C LEU A 40 -24.65 -2.17 -0.32
N GLN A 41 -25.43 -1.33 -1.00
CA GLN A 41 -26.66 -0.77 -0.46
C GLN A 41 -27.85 -1.43 -1.15
N GLY A 42 -28.61 -2.25 -0.42
CA GLY A 42 -29.81 -2.91 -0.93
C GLY A 42 -31.00 -1.97 -1.00
N GLU A 43 -31.85 -2.15 -2.01
CA GLU A 43 -33.13 -1.42 -2.12
C GLU A 43 -34.10 -1.75 -0.97
N ASP A 44 -33.88 -2.87 -0.28
CA ASP A 44 -34.59 -3.26 0.95
C ASP A 44 -34.12 -2.51 2.21
N GLY A 45 -33.12 -1.61 2.06
CA GLY A 45 -32.56 -0.80 3.12
C GLY A 45 -31.44 -1.48 3.92
N ARG A 46 -31.04 -2.71 3.58
CA ARG A 46 -29.85 -3.34 4.17
C ARG A 46 -28.57 -2.76 3.56
N THR A 47 -27.49 -2.80 4.33
CA THR A 47 -26.19 -2.33 3.87
C THR A 47 -25.10 -3.28 4.36
N TRP A 48 -24.25 -3.69 3.43
CA TRP A 48 -23.07 -4.50 3.70
C TRP A 48 -21.84 -3.67 3.39
N THR A 49 -20.86 -3.65 4.29
CA THR A 49 -19.57 -3.00 4.08
C THR A 49 -18.50 -4.08 4.05
N LEU A 50 -17.77 -4.15 2.94
CA LEU A 50 -16.75 -5.14 2.65
C LEU A 50 -15.41 -4.44 2.89
N ASP A 51 -14.66 -4.90 3.87
CA ASP A 51 -13.27 -4.49 4.10
C ASP A 51 -12.38 -5.40 3.26
N LEU A 52 -11.85 -4.85 2.16
CA LEU A 52 -11.15 -5.59 1.12
C LEU A 52 -9.67 -5.24 1.10
N HIS A 53 -8.84 -6.26 0.90
CA HIS A 53 -7.44 -6.13 0.53
C HIS A 53 -7.20 -6.85 -0.79
N ARG A 54 -6.30 -6.30 -1.58
CA ARG A 54 -5.91 -6.85 -2.88
C ARG A 54 -5.34 -8.24 -2.67
N HIS A 55 -5.68 -9.16 -3.57
CA HIS A 55 -5.20 -10.53 -3.55
C HIS A 55 -4.97 -10.95 -5.00
N SER A 56 -3.79 -11.49 -5.31
CA SER A 56 -3.44 -11.89 -6.67
C SER A 56 -3.57 -13.41 -6.82
N VAL A 57 -4.21 -13.83 -7.90
CA VAL A 57 -4.21 -15.23 -8.36
C VAL A 57 -3.14 -15.49 -9.41
N ARG A 58 -2.14 -14.60 -9.52
CA ARG A 58 -1.11 -14.65 -10.55
C ARG A 58 0.18 -15.24 -9.97
N ALA A 59 0.76 -16.21 -10.66
CA ALA A 59 2.07 -16.77 -10.34
C ALA A 59 3.19 -15.73 -10.58
N ASP A 60 4.37 -15.97 -10.01
CA ASP A 60 5.54 -15.07 -10.13
C ASP A 60 5.97 -14.84 -11.59
N ASN A 61 5.70 -15.79 -12.50
CA ASN A 61 6.01 -15.74 -13.93
C ASN A 61 4.83 -15.30 -14.81
N TYR A 62 3.79 -14.70 -14.22
CA TYR A 62 2.57 -14.32 -14.91
C TYR A 62 2.83 -13.42 -16.11
N ARG A 63 2.19 -13.76 -17.23
CA ARG A 63 2.24 -12.97 -18.47
C ARG A 63 0.94 -13.07 -19.26
N VAL A 64 0.72 -12.10 -20.13
CA VAL A 64 -0.44 -12.08 -21.03
C VAL A 64 0.06 -12.09 -22.48
N LEU A 65 -0.43 -13.04 -23.26
CA LEU A 65 -0.05 -13.21 -24.67
C LEU A 65 -1.25 -12.93 -25.57
N GLU A 66 -1.17 -11.89 -26.38
CA GLU A 66 -2.21 -11.56 -27.35
C GLU A 66 -1.88 -12.15 -28.73
N GLN A 67 -2.79 -12.97 -29.25
CA GLN A 67 -2.65 -13.58 -30.58
C GLN A 67 -2.87 -12.54 -31.69
N GLN A 68 -1.87 -12.42 -32.55
CA GLN A 68 -1.92 -11.59 -33.76
C GLN A 68 -2.59 -12.34 -34.93
N ARG A 69 -3.01 -11.58 -35.95
CA ARG A 69 -3.71 -12.13 -37.13
C ARG A 69 -2.90 -13.15 -37.93
N ASP A 70 -1.58 -13.10 -37.86
CA ASP A 70 -0.70 -14.06 -38.52
C ASP A 70 -0.43 -15.31 -37.67
N GLY A 71 -1.07 -15.41 -36.50
CA GLY A 71 -0.92 -16.50 -35.54
C GLY A 71 0.28 -16.34 -34.60
N SER A 72 1.10 -15.29 -34.75
CA SER A 72 2.15 -14.96 -33.79
C SER A 72 1.57 -14.39 -32.49
N PHE A 73 2.38 -14.37 -31.43
CA PHE A 73 2.00 -13.76 -30.16
C PHE A 73 2.83 -12.51 -29.91
N ILE A 74 2.18 -11.49 -29.36
CA ILE A 74 2.87 -10.42 -28.64
C ILE A 74 2.59 -10.58 -27.16
N GLU A 75 3.61 -10.38 -26.35
CA GLU A 75 3.42 -10.23 -24.91
C GLU A 75 2.90 -8.81 -24.66
N VAL A 76 1.81 -8.71 -23.92
CA VAL A 76 1.21 -7.44 -23.53
C VAL A 76 1.40 -7.26 -22.03
N GLU A 77 1.59 -6.02 -21.61
CA GLU A 77 1.68 -5.69 -20.19
C GLU A 77 0.41 -6.13 -19.47
N PRO A 78 0.52 -6.96 -18.42
CA PRO A 78 -0.59 -7.29 -17.54
C PRO A 78 -1.37 -6.07 -17.08
N GLY A 79 -2.71 -6.16 -17.07
CA GLY A 79 -3.53 -5.20 -16.37
C GLY A 79 -3.24 -5.19 -14.86
N PRO A 80 -3.64 -4.14 -14.12
CA PRO A 80 -3.52 -4.13 -12.67
C PRO A 80 -4.25 -5.32 -12.04
N VAL A 81 -3.78 -5.80 -10.88
CA VAL A 81 -4.48 -6.83 -10.11
C VAL A 81 -5.84 -6.27 -9.67
N ASN A 82 -6.91 -6.90 -10.15
CA ASN A 82 -8.28 -6.45 -9.96
C ASN A 82 -9.06 -7.29 -8.94
N THR A 83 -8.39 -8.24 -8.29
CA THR A 83 -8.97 -9.24 -7.40
C THR A 83 -8.68 -8.91 -5.93
N TYR A 84 -9.63 -9.25 -5.08
CA TYR A 84 -9.68 -8.88 -3.67
C TYR A 84 -10.19 -10.03 -2.81
N ARG A 85 -9.72 -10.03 -1.57
CA ARG A 85 -10.17 -10.86 -0.45
C ARG A 85 -10.50 -9.96 0.72
N GLY A 86 -11.25 -10.46 1.71
CA GLY A 86 -11.56 -9.65 2.86
C GLY A 86 -12.61 -10.22 3.78
N ILE A 87 -13.22 -9.34 4.56
CA ILE A 87 -14.26 -9.63 5.54
C ILE A 87 -15.38 -8.59 5.47
N LEU A 88 -16.54 -8.91 6.02
CA LEU A 88 -17.55 -7.89 6.33
C LEU A 88 -17.09 -7.04 7.52
N ALA A 89 -17.26 -5.73 7.42
CA ALA A 89 -16.82 -4.78 8.43
C ALA A 89 -17.38 -5.12 9.81
N GLY A 90 -16.49 -5.25 10.80
CA GLY A 90 -16.84 -5.64 12.17
C GLY A 90 -17.17 -7.12 12.36
N GLN A 91 -17.02 -7.97 11.34
CA GLN A 91 -17.31 -9.41 11.38
C GLN A 91 -16.09 -10.25 10.95
N PRO A 92 -15.11 -10.48 11.86
CA PRO A 92 -13.83 -11.09 11.50
C PRO A 92 -13.89 -12.57 11.08
N ASN A 93 -15.01 -13.25 11.30
CA ASN A 93 -15.19 -14.67 10.91
C ASN A 93 -15.91 -14.83 9.56
N THR A 94 -16.18 -13.74 8.86
CA THR A 94 -16.79 -13.76 7.53
C THR A 94 -15.70 -13.84 6.47
N ARG A 95 -16.07 -14.24 5.26
CA ARG A 95 -15.16 -14.27 4.12
C ARG A 95 -15.76 -13.47 2.98
N VAL A 96 -14.95 -12.63 2.36
CA VAL A 96 -15.32 -11.87 1.17
C VAL A 96 -14.34 -12.21 0.06
N VAL A 97 -14.87 -12.46 -1.13
CA VAL A 97 -14.12 -12.75 -2.34
C VAL A 97 -14.69 -11.84 -3.41
N ALA A 98 -13.90 -10.91 -3.92
CA ALA A 98 -14.39 -9.92 -4.85
C ALA A 98 -13.38 -9.63 -5.96
N ALA A 99 -13.85 -9.04 -7.04
CA ALA A 99 -13.01 -8.48 -8.08
C ALA A 99 -13.74 -7.28 -8.71
N VAL A 100 -12.97 -6.38 -9.31
CA VAL A 100 -13.51 -5.31 -10.16
C VAL A 100 -13.29 -5.71 -11.60
N VAL A 101 -14.36 -5.89 -12.37
CA VAL A 101 -14.30 -6.21 -13.81
C VAL A 101 -15.00 -5.09 -14.55
N GLY A 102 -14.24 -4.33 -15.35
CA GLY A 102 -14.74 -3.06 -15.90
C GLY A 102 -15.05 -2.07 -14.77
N ASP A 103 -16.31 -1.67 -14.65
CA ASP A 103 -16.84 -0.78 -13.62
C ASP A 103 -17.74 -1.50 -12.60
N GLN A 104 -17.77 -2.83 -12.63
CA GLN A 104 -18.61 -3.66 -11.77
C GLN A 104 -17.79 -4.40 -10.73
N LEU A 105 -18.31 -4.43 -9.51
CA LEU A 105 -17.84 -5.33 -8.46
C LEU A 105 -18.50 -6.71 -8.66
N VAL A 106 -17.70 -7.76 -8.79
CA VAL A 106 -18.14 -9.15 -9.00
C VAL A 106 -17.59 -10.01 -7.86
N GLY A 107 -18.30 -11.08 -7.48
CA GLY A 107 -17.86 -12.02 -6.45
C GLY A 107 -18.97 -12.28 -5.43
N GLY A 108 -18.63 -12.26 -4.15
CA GLY A 108 -19.58 -12.53 -3.09
C GLY A 108 -18.96 -12.50 -1.69
N PHE A 109 -19.75 -12.94 -0.72
CA PHE A 109 -19.29 -13.13 0.65
C PHE A 109 -20.04 -14.28 1.33
N GLU A 110 -19.47 -14.79 2.40
CA GLU A 110 -20.07 -15.83 3.24
C GLU A 110 -20.13 -15.33 4.68
N ASP A 111 -21.33 -15.37 5.24
CA ASP A 111 -21.61 -15.02 6.62
C ASP A 111 -22.30 -16.18 7.36
N HIS A 112 -22.95 -15.90 8.49
CA HIS A 112 -23.61 -16.95 9.27
C HIS A 112 -24.90 -17.48 8.63
N ASP A 113 -25.50 -16.73 7.70
CA ASP A 113 -26.76 -17.10 7.04
C ASP A 113 -26.51 -17.92 5.78
N GLY A 114 -25.33 -17.79 5.19
CA GLY A 114 -24.87 -18.57 4.05
C GLY A 114 -24.03 -17.73 3.10
N ARG A 115 -23.95 -18.20 1.85
CA ARG A 115 -23.22 -17.50 0.79
C ARG A 115 -24.12 -16.51 0.05
N TRP A 116 -23.56 -15.35 -0.23
CA TRP A 116 -24.18 -14.27 -0.98
C TRP A 116 -23.35 -13.94 -2.21
N TRP A 117 -23.99 -13.78 -3.36
CA TRP A 117 -23.36 -13.53 -4.64
C TRP A 117 -23.73 -12.16 -5.18
N ILE A 118 -22.71 -11.42 -5.62
CA ILE A 118 -22.86 -10.17 -6.35
C ILE A 118 -22.91 -10.53 -7.84
N GLU A 119 -24.08 -10.33 -8.43
CA GLU A 119 -24.39 -10.71 -9.79
C GLU A 119 -24.96 -9.53 -10.58
N GLU A 120 -25.02 -9.68 -11.89
CA GLU A 120 -25.67 -8.74 -12.79
C GLU A 120 -27.12 -9.19 -13.06
N ASP A 121 -28.04 -8.23 -13.15
CA ASP A 121 -29.42 -8.47 -13.57
C ASP A 121 -29.59 -8.33 -15.10
N ASP A 122 -30.76 -8.69 -15.61
CA ASP A 122 -31.08 -8.64 -17.05
C ASP A 122 -31.00 -7.22 -17.68
N PHE A 123 -30.90 -6.18 -16.85
CA PHE A 123 -30.85 -4.78 -17.25
C PHE A 123 -29.47 -4.13 -17.03
N GLY A 124 -28.47 -4.90 -16.60
CA GLY A 124 -27.12 -4.43 -16.29
C GLY A 124 -26.97 -3.76 -14.92
N GLY A 125 -27.96 -3.89 -14.05
CA GLY A 125 -27.89 -3.51 -12.64
C GLY A 125 -27.24 -4.61 -11.80
N GLN A 126 -26.78 -4.27 -10.59
CA GLN A 126 -26.24 -5.26 -9.66
C GLN A 126 -27.32 -5.79 -8.72
N VAL A 127 -27.30 -7.10 -8.50
CA VAL A 127 -28.20 -7.82 -7.60
C VAL A 127 -27.38 -8.67 -6.65
N LEU A 128 -27.77 -8.67 -5.38
CA LEU A 128 -27.23 -9.54 -4.35
C LEU A 128 -28.17 -10.73 -4.15
N ARG A 129 -27.70 -11.95 -4.40
CA ARG A 129 -28.49 -13.17 -4.24
C ARG A 129 -27.94 -14.03 -3.13
N HIS A 130 -28.82 -14.53 -2.26
CA HIS A 130 -28.45 -15.61 -1.35
C HIS A 130 -28.34 -16.93 -2.12
N GLU A 131 -27.47 -17.86 -1.69
CA GLU A 131 -27.30 -19.17 -2.33
C GLU A 131 -28.62 -19.96 -2.48
N SER A 132 -29.57 -19.76 -1.55
CA SER A 132 -30.89 -20.39 -1.62
C SER A 132 -31.82 -19.81 -2.69
N GLU A 133 -31.45 -18.66 -3.26
CA GLU A 133 -32.20 -17.93 -4.30
C GLU A 133 -31.54 -18.07 -5.69
N VAL A 134 -30.36 -18.72 -5.74
CA VAL A 134 -29.67 -19.02 -6.99
C VAL A 134 -30.39 -20.16 -7.69
N GLU A 135 -30.87 -19.89 -8.89
CA GLU A 135 -31.49 -20.91 -9.73
C GLU A 135 -30.40 -21.65 -10.51
N PRO A 136 -30.37 -23.00 -10.46
CA PRO A 136 -29.41 -23.78 -11.21
C PRO A 136 -29.48 -23.47 -12.72
N CYS A 137 -28.32 -23.23 -13.34
CA CYS A 137 -28.26 -23.18 -14.79
C CYS A 137 -28.48 -24.59 -15.37
N LYS A 138 -29.26 -24.69 -16.45
CA LYS A 138 -29.74 -25.98 -16.99
C LYS A 138 -28.71 -26.77 -17.80
N GLY A 139 -27.43 -26.45 -17.68
CA GLY A 139 -26.36 -27.10 -18.41
C GLY A 139 -25.88 -28.40 -17.76
N THR A 140 -25.25 -29.24 -18.58
CA THR A 140 -24.66 -30.53 -18.18
C THR A 140 -23.18 -30.54 -18.51
N CYS A 141 -22.41 -31.39 -17.85
CA CYS A 141 -21.02 -31.64 -18.25
C CYS A 141 -20.98 -32.64 -19.43
N GLY A 142 -20.04 -32.43 -20.35
CA GLY A 142 -19.89 -33.18 -21.59
C GLY A 142 -19.34 -34.59 -21.38
N VAL A 143 -20.21 -35.58 -21.39
CA VAL A 143 -19.85 -37.01 -21.35
C VAL A 143 -19.81 -37.64 -22.74
N ASP A 144 -19.02 -37.08 -23.66
CA ASP A 144 -18.82 -37.70 -24.99
C ASP A 144 -17.42 -38.38 -25.06
N ASP A 145 -17.40 -39.70 -24.90
CA ASP A 145 -16.50 -40.69 -25.53
C ASP A 145 -14.99 -40.33 -25.70
N LEU A 146 -14.35 -39.67 -24.72
CA LEU A 146 -12.90 -39.64 -24.61
C LEU A 146 -12.43 -40.88 -23.81
N PRO A 147 -11.36 -41.58 -24.21
CA PRO A 147 -11.14 -42.98 -23.84
C PRO A 147 -11.02 -43.17 -22.33
N ILE A 148 -12.13 -43.61 -21.74
CA ILE A 148 -12.25 -44.17 -20.41
C ILE A 148 -11.39 -45.44 -20.40
N PHE A 149 -10.26 -45.41 -19.71
CA PHE A 149 -9.68 -46.65 -19.21
C PHE A 149 -10.67 -47.18 -18.17
N SER A 150 -11.30 -48.31 -18.50
CA SER A 150 -12.42 -48.93 -17.80
C SER A 150 -12.19 -49.15 -16.30
N ASP A 151 -13.23 -48.84 -15.53
CA ASP A 151 -13.45 -49.09 -14.09
C ASP A 151 -13.34 -50.57 -13.69
N GLU A 152 -12.13 -51.13 -13.57
CA GLU A 152 -11.99 -52.49 -13.00
C GLU A 152 -10.82 -52.70 -12.01
N GLU A 153 -10.20 -51.65 -11.45
CA GLU A 153 -9.08 -51.85 -10.51
C GLU A 153 -9.01 -50.98 -9.24
N LEU A 154 -10.09 -50.37 -8.74
CA LEU A 154 -10.05 -49.74 -7.41
C LEU A 154 -11.21 -50.19 -6.51
N GLN A 155 -11.15 -51.47 -6.13
CA GLN A 155 -11.93 -52.01 -5.02
C GLN A 155 -10.97 -52.73 -4.07
N ASP A 156 -10.25 -51.98 -3.24
CA ASP A 156 -9.85 -52.47 -1.93
C ASP A 156 -9.62 -51.34 -0.91
N GLY A 157 -9.85 -51.68 0.35
CA GLY A 157 -10.31 -50.78 1.41
C GLY A 157 -9.44 -49.57 1.75
N PHE A 158 -10.11 -48.45 2.00
CA PHE A 158 -9.53 -47.29 2.67
C PHE A 158 -10.05 -47.23 4.11
N GLU A 159 -9.11 -47.32 5.06
CA GLU A 159 -9.36 -46.96 6.45
C GLU A 159 -9.66 -45.46 6.54
N GLU A 160 -10.68 -45.11 7.32
CA GLU A 160 -11.06 -43.72 7.61
C GLU A 160 -9.88 -42.95 8.22
N THR A 161 -9.29 -42.02 7.47
CA THR A 161 -8.45 -40.97 8.05
C THR A 161 -9.36 -39.89 8.62
N PRO A 162 -9.14 -39.45 9.87
CA PRO A 162 -10.05 -38.50 10.53
C PRO A 162 -10.01 -37.13 9.87
N ASP A 163 -11.18 -36.49 9.78
CA ASP A 163 -11.38 -35.10 9.35
C ASP A 163 -10.36 -34.19 10.04
N LEU A 164 -9.46 -33.59 9.25
CA LEU A 164 -8.65 -32.48 9.73
C LEU A 164 -9.52 -31.22 9.69
N PRO A 165 -9.75 -30.55 10.83
CA PRO A 165 -10.54 -29.33 10.85
C PRO A 165 -9.81 -28.25 10.04
N SER A 166 -10.50 -27.70 9.04
CA SER A 166 -10.13 -26.51 8.28
C SER A 166 -10.14 -25.28 9.20
N GLY A 167 -9.10 -25.19 10.02
CA GLY A 167 -8.78 -24.04 10.85
C GLY A 167 -7.75 -23.19 10.13
N PHE A 168 -8.17 -22.00 9.71
CA PHE A 168 -7.36 -20.93 9.13
C PHE A 168 -6.23 -20.52 10.10
N LEU A 169 -5.12 -21.28 10.09
CA LEU A 169 -3.91 -21.04 10.87
C LEU A 169 -2.69 -21.36 9.99
N GLY A 170 -2.28 -20.39 9.16
CA GLY A 170 -0.92 -20.27 8.61
C GLY A 170 -0.28 -21.54 8.01
N GLY A 171 -1.03 -22.31 7.21
CA GLY A 171 -0.50 -23.41 6.41
C GLY A 171 -0.19 -22.96 4.98
N LEU A 172 0.79 -23.61 4.33
CA LEU A 172 0.99 -23.47 2.89
C LEU A 172 -0.20 -24.11 2.14
N LEU A 173 -0.57 -23.53 1.01
CA LEU A 173 -1.53 -24.11 0.07
C LEU A 173 -0.77 -24.95 -0.95
N ASP A 174 -1.37 -26.04 -1.42
CA ASP A 174 -0.86 -26.77 -2.58
C ASP A 174 -1.15 -25.93 -3.84
N GLU A 175 -0.11 -25.56 -4.58
CA GLU A 175 -0.21 -24.60 -5.69
C GLU A 175 -0.21 -25.31 -7.05
N CYS A 176 -1.32 -25.22 -7.77
CA CYS A 176 -1.44 -25.68 -9.14
C CYS A 176 -1.30 -24.51 -10.12
N GLU A 177 -0.29 -24.54 -10.97
CA GLU A 177 -0.06 -23.52 -11.99
C GLU A 177 -1.02 -23.70 -13.18
N LEU A 178 -1.90 -22.73 -13.41
CA LEU A 178 -2.83 -22.72 -14.55
C LEU A 178 -2.29 -21.85 -15.68
N ALA A 179 -2.34 -22.37 -16.90
CA ALA A 179 -2.36 -21.50 -18.07
C ALA A 179 -3.79 -21.39 -18.60
N CYS A 180 -4.27 -20.17 -18.77
CA CYS A 180 -5.61 -19.90 -19.28
C CYS A 180 -5.56 -19.57 -20.77
N ASP A 181 -6.52 -20.07 -21.51
CA ASP A 181 -6.74 -19.74 -22.92
C ASP A 181 -8.19 -19.25 -23.06
N MET A 182 -8.42 -18.31 -23.97
CA MET A 182 -9.77 -17.83 -24.29
C MET A 182 -9.96 -17.81 -25.80
N ASP A 183 -11.17 -18.10 -26.29
CA ASP A 183 -11.47 -17.95 -27.72
C ASP A 183 -11.87 -16.51 -28.07
N TYR A 184 -12.00 -16.27 -29.37
CA TYR A 184 -12.42 -14.96 -29.85
C TYR A 184 -13.82 -14.60 -29.36
N GLU A 185 -14.73 -15.56 -29.23
CA GLU A 185 -16.07 -15.34 -28.71
C GLU A 185 -16.03 -14.81 -27.27
N PHE A 186 -15.20 -15.40 -26.38
CA PHE A 186 -14.99 -14.85 -25.04
C PHE A 186 -14.42 -13.43 -25.08
N TYR A 187 -13.49 -13.17 -25.99
CA TYR A 187 -12.96 -11.81 -26.18
C TYR A 187 -14.02 -10.84 -26.72
N GLN A 188 -15.00 -11.28 -27.50
CA GLN A 188 -16.10 -10.43 -27.95
C GLN A 188 -17.02 -10.01 -26.80
N ASP A 189 -17.20 -10.88 -25.81
CA ASP A 189 -18.06 -10.62 -24.66
C ASP A 189 -17.40 -9.62 -23.68
N TYR A 190 -16.11 -9.78 -23.40
CA TYR A 190 -15.42 -9.01 -22.35
C TYR A 190 -14.43 -7.96 -22.87
N GLY A 191 -13.98 -8.06 -24.12
CA GLY A 191 -13.07 -7.12 -24.76
C GLY A 191 -11.78 -6.88 -23.96
N GLY A 192 -11.52 -5.61 -23.61
CA GLY A 192 -10.36 -5.25 -22.78
C GLY A 192 -10.42 -5.80 -21.35
N ASN A 193 -11.57 -6.29 -20.89
CA ASN A 193 -11.77 -6.87 -19.57
C ASN A 193 -11.60 -8.40 -19.55
N SER A 194 -11.23 -9.05 -20.67
CA SER A 194 -11.12 -10.51 -20.68
C SER A 194 -10.07 -11.04 -19.70
N GLU A 195 -8.94 -10.35 -19.56
CA GLU A 195 -7.90 -10.70 -18.58
C GLU A 195 -8.42 -10.57 -17.14
N SER A 196 -9.03 -9.43 -16.80
CA SER A 196 -9.54 -9.14 -15.46
C SER A 196 -10.71 -10.06 -15.08
N LYS A 197 -11.51 -10.49 -16.07
CA LYS A 197 -12.58 -11.48 -15.90
C LYS A 197 -12.04 -12.87 -15.58
N ILE A 198 -11.03 -13.37 -16.29
CA ILE A 198 -10.41 -14.66 -15.95
C ILE A 198 -9.77 -14.63 -14.56
N ASN A 199 -9.04 -13.55 -14.22
CA ASN A 199 -8.50 -13.36 -12.88
C ASN A 199 -9.63 -13.40 -11.82
N SER A 200 -10.75 -12.72 -12.07
CA SER A 200 -11.93 -12.75 -11.20
C SER A 200 -12.51 -14.16 -11.03
N ASP A 201 -12.61 -14.93 -12.10
CA ASP A 201 -13.23 -16.26 -12.06
C ASP A 201 -12.36 -17.27 -11.29
N ILE A 202 -11.05 -17.28 -11.53
CA ILE A 202 -10.11 -18.09 -10.75
C ILE A 202 -10.08 -17.64 -9.28
N ASN A 203 -10.16 -16.33 -9.04
CA ASN A 203 -10.28 -15.78 -7.69
C ASN A 203 -11.53 -16.28 -6.97
N ASN A 204 -12.69 -16.37 -7.64
CA ASN A 204 -13.90 -16.94 -7.04
C ASN A 204 -13.75 -18.44 -6.76
N VAL A 205 -13.23 -19.21 -7.72
CA VAL A 205 -13.01 -20.66 -7.60
C VAL A 205 -12.11 -20.99 -6.41
N ASN A 206 -10.97 -20.30 -6.30
CA ASN A 206 -10.04 -20.49 -5.19
C ASN A 206 -10.68 -20.09 -3.86
N GLY A 207 -11.27 -18.90 -3.78
CA GLY A 207 -11.74 -18.33 -2.52
C GLY A 207 -13.01 -18.96 -1.95
N PHE A 208 -13.87 -19.56 -2.80
CA PHE A 208 -15.12 -20.18 -2.35
C PHE A 208 -15.08 -21.70 -2.29
N ASN A 209 -14.22 -22.36 -3.09
CA ASN A 209 -14.14 -23.82 -3.15
C ASN A 209 -12.75 -24.32 -2.77
N TYR A 210 -11.74 -24.11 -3.60
CA TYR A 210 -10.51 -24.90 -3.50
C TYR A 210 -9.68 -24.60 -2.24
N GLU A 211 -9.46 -23.34 -1.90
CA GLU A 211 -8.70 -22.97 -0.71
C GLU A 211 -9.41 -23.39 0.58
N PRO A 212 -10.70 -23.04 0.81
CA PRO A 212 -11.36 -23.38 2.06
C PRO A 212 -11.73 -24.85 2.21
N GLU A 213 -11.96 -25.59 1.11
CA GLU A 213 -12.46 -26.97 1.19
C GLU A 213 -11.35 -28.02 1.06
N VAL A 214 -10.30 -27.75 0.27
CA VAL A 214 -9.29 -28.76 -0.09
C VAL A 214 -7.84 -28.27 0.03
N ASN A 215 -7.59 -27.03 0.49
CA ASN A 215 -6.25 -26.47 0.69
C ASN A 215 -5.41 -26.40 -0.60
N VAL A 216 -6.08 -26.24 -1.74
CA VAL A 216 -5.45 -26.06 -3.05
C VAL A 216 -5.68 -24.63 -3.51
N THR A 217 -4.68 -24.01 -4.12
CA THR A 217 -4.86 -22.75 -4.86
C THR A 217 -4.39 -22.91 -6.29
N HIS A 218 -5.06 -22.20 -7.19
CA HIS A 218 -4.68 -22.14 -8.59
C HIS A 218 -4.06 -20.79 -8.90
N SER A 219 -2.78 -20.81 -9.33
CA SER A 219 -2.04 -19.62 -9.71
C SER A 219 -1.90 -19.55 -11.22
N ILE A 220 -2.32 -18.45 -11.83
CA ILE A 220 -2.27 -18.26 -13.26
C ILE A 220 -0.84 -17.91 -13.67
N THR A 221 -0.25 -18.63 -14.61
CA THR A 221 1.09 -18.34 -15.17
C THR A 221 1.01 -17.61 -16.49
N THR A 222 -0.02 -17.87 -17.30
CA THR A 222 -0.16 -17.25 -18.61
C THR A 222 -1.63 -17.17 -18.98
N ILE A 223 -2.07 -16.01 -19.47
CA ILE A 223 -3.35 -15.87 -20.17
C ILE A 223 -3.08 -15.65 -21.66
N ILE A 224 -3.61 -16.52 -22.52
CA ILE A 224 -3.62 -16.34 -23.97
C ILE A 224 -4.93 -15.69 -24.38
N VAL A 225 -4.83 -14.48 -24.94
CA VAL A 225 -5.95 -13.69 -25.45
C VAL A 225 -6.05 -13.87 -26.95
N ARG A 226 -7.14 -14.48 -27.43
CA ARG A 226 -7.40 -14.64 -28.87
C ARG A 226 -8.30 -13.52 -29.37
N SER A 227 -7.74 -12.33 -29.53
CA SER A 227 -8.48 -11.10 -29.89
C SER A 227 -8.96 -11.03 -31.35
N ASN A 228 -8.87 -12.13 -32.12
CA ASN A 228 -9.27 -12.18 -33.52
C ASN A 228 -9.97 -13.49 -33.89
N ALA A 229 -10.97 -13.40 -34.77
CA ALA A 229 -11.72 -14.53 -35.34
C ALA A 229 -10.88 -15.58 -36.10
N SER A 230 -9.58 -15.36 -36.28
CA SER A 230 -8.64 -16.33 -36.87
C SER A 230 -8.02 -17.25 -35.82
N ASP A 231 -8.70 -17.42 -34.68
CA ASP A 231 -8.33 -18.37 -33.65
C ASP A 231 -8.39 -19.83 -34.18
N PRO A 232 -7.74 -20.80 -33.52
CA PRO A 232 -7.64 -22.18 -33.99
C PRO A 232 -8.91 -23.01 -33.71
N TYR A 233 -9.94 -22.42 -33.10
CA TYR A 233 -11.10 -23.11 -32.56
C TYR A 233 -12.31 -22.87 -33.46
N THR A 234 -12.96 -23.97 -33.88
CA THR A 234 -13.94 -23.87 -34.98
C THR A 234 -15.26 -24.60 -34.72
N THR A 235 -15.37 -25.31 -33.61
CA THR A 235 -16.51 -26.19 -33.31
C THR A 235 -17.20 -25.76 -32.02
N THR A 236 -18.52 -25.95 -31.97
CA THR A 236 -19.36 -25.76 -30.77
C THR A 236 -19.62 -27.08 -30.04
N ASN A 237 -19.22 -28.23 -30.62
CA ASN A 237 -19.23 -29.49 -29.89
C ASN A 237 -18.13 -29.48 -28.81
N ALA A 238 -18.52 -29.61 -27.53
CA ALA A 238 -17.64 -29.46 -26.39
C ALA A 238 -16.41 -30.39 -26.42
N GLY A 239 -16.61 -31.71 -26.62
CA GLY A 239 -15.51 -32.67 -26.69
C GLY A 239 -14.58 -32.40 -27.87
N GLY A 240 -15.14 -32.08 -29.05
CA GLY A 240 -14.38 -31.69 -30.22
C GLY A 240 -13.60 -30.39 -30.02
N LEU A 241 -14.13 -29.43 -29.26
CA LEU A 241 -13.45 -28.18 -28.92
C LEU A 241 -12.30 -28.44 -27.94
N LEU A 242 -12.51 -29.23 -26.89
CA LEU A 242 -11.45 -29.64 -25.96
C LEU A 242 -10.31 -30.36 -26.69
N ASP A 243 -10.63 -31.24 -27.64
CA ASP A 243 -9.64 -31.92 -28.49
C ASP A 243 -8.86 -30.93 -29.38
N GLN A 244 -9.51 -29.87 -29.90
CA GLN A 244 -8.84 -28.79 -30.64
C GLN A 244 -7.89 -28.00 -29.74
N VAL A 245 -8.33 -27.61 -28.53
CA VAL A 245 -7.50 -26.93 -27.51
C VAL A 245 -6.26 -27.77 -27.22
N ARG A 246 -6.45 -29.03 -26.82
CA ARG A 246 -5.35 -29.96 -26.53
C ARG A 246 -4.38 -30.08 -27.70
N SER A 247 -4.90 -30.37 -28.90
CA SER A 247 -4.07 -30.57 -30.10
C SER A 247 -3.28 -29.31 -30.46
N HIS A 248 -3.91 -28.14 -30.35
CA HIS A 248 -3.27 -26.86 -30.63
C HIS A 248 -2.14 -26.57 -29.62
N TRP A 249 -2.39 -26.76 -28.33
CA TRP A 249 -1.40 -26.55 -27.28
C TRP A 249 -0.21 -27.50 -27.41
N LEU A 250 -0.46 -28.79 -27.67
CA LEU A 250 0.60 -29.77 -27.92
C LEU A 250 1.48 -29.39 -29.11
N GLY A 251 0.90 -28.77 -30.14
CA GLY A 251 1.63 -28.33 -31.33
C GLY A 251 2.37 -27.00 -31.19
N ASN A 252 1.84 -26.06 -30.39
CA ASN A 252 2.21 -24.65 -30.49
C ASN A 252 2.55 -23.96 -29.15
N GLN A 253 2.23 -24.55 -27.99
CA GLN A 253 2.37 -23.89 -26.68
C GLN A 253 3.24 -24.67 -25.67
N GLN A 254 4.22 -25.43 -26.16
CA GLN A 254 5.11 -26.26 -25.33
C GLN A 254 6.01 -25.46 -24.39
N GLY A 255 6.20 -24.15 -24.65
CA GLY A 255 7.03 -23.25 -23.85
C GLY A 255 6.27 -22.47 -22.78
N VAL A 256 4.98 -22.75 -22.58
CA VAL A 256 4.18 -22.14 -21.52
C VAL A 256 4.26 -23.01 -20.27
N GLN A 257 4.66 -22.42 -19.14
CA GLN A 257 4.71 -23.09 -17.84
C GLN A 257 3.29 -23.35 -17.33
N ARG A 258 3.00 -24.57 -16.88
CA ARG A 258 1.68 -24.99 -16.37
C ARG A 258 1.70 -26.39 -15.76
N ASP A 259 0.72 -26.64 -14.92
CA ASP A 259 0.26 -27.96 -14.51
C ASP A 259 -1.03 -28.36 -15.26
N LEU A 260 -1.89 -27.38 -15.55
CA LEU A 260 -3.15 -27.54 -16.28
C LEU A 260 -3.40 -26.38 -17.26
N VAL A 261 -4.25 -26.63 -18.25
CA VAL A 261 -4.83 -25.60 -19.11
C VAL A 261 -6.32 -25.49 -18.85
N GLN A 262 -6.80 -24.29 -18.53
CA GLN A 262 -8.24 -24.00 -18.47
C GLN A 262 -8.63 -23.09 -19.64
N MET A 263 -9.50 -23.60 -20.51
CA MET A 263 -10.05 -22.84 -21.63
C MET A 263 -11.37 -22.17 -21.21
N PHE A 264 -11.52 -20.89 -21.55
CA PHE A 264 -12.73 -20.11 -21.39
C PHE A 264 -13.33 -19.79 -22.76
N SER A 265 -14.58 -20.14 -22.98
CA SER A 265 -15.23 -20.04 -24.29
C SER A 265 -16.50 -19.20 -24.22
N GLY A 266 -16.59 -18.18 -25.08
CA GLY A 266 -17.83 -17.42 -25.28
C GLY A 266 -18.82 -18.11 -26.23
N ARG A 267 -18.46 -19.28 -26.76
CA ARG A 267 -19.35 -20.07 -27.62
C ARG A 267 -20.46 -20.70 -26.80
N ASN A 268 -21.68 -20.62 -27.33
CA ASN A 268 -22.79 -21.45 -26.92
C ASN A 268 -22.58 -22.89 -27.42
N LEU A 269 -22.24 -23.80 -26.50
CA LEU A 269 -21.87 -25.17 -26.83
C LEU A 269 -23.11 -26.03 -27.18
N ASP A 270 -22.88 -27.03 -28.03
CA ASP A 270 -23.96 -27.88 -28.54
C ASP A 270 -24.52 -28.81 -27.45
N GLY A 271 -25.83 -29.12 -27.55
CA GLY A 271 -26.42 -30.24 -26.80
C GLY A 271 -26.68 -29.98 -25.32
N GLY A 272 -26.48 -28.75 -24.84
CA GLY A 272 -26.65 -28.40 -23.42
C GLY A 272 -25.46 -28.80 -22.55
N THR A 273 -24.36 -29.23 -23.16
CA THR A 273 -23.07 -29.33 -22.50
C THR A 273 -22.50 -27.93 -22.31
N ILE A 274 -22.05 -27.56 -21.12
CA ILE A 274 -21.50 -26.22 -20.82
C ILE A 274 -20.04 -26.26 -20.37
N GLY A 275 -19.50 -27.47 -20.17
CA GLY A 275 -18.10 -27.70 -19.80
C GLY A 275 -17.69 -29.13 -20.09
N VAL A 276 -16.39 -29.34 -20.22
CA VAL A 276 -15.78 -30.67 -20.33
C VAL A 276 -14.30 -30.60 -19.97
N ALA A 277 -13.81 -31.62 -19.29
CA ALA A 277 -12.41 -31.76 -18.94
C ALA A 277 -11.96 -33.22 -19.02
N TYR A 278 -10.66 -33.45 -19.20
CA TYR A 278 -10.10 -34.79 -19.04
C TYR A 278 -10.02 -35.17 -17.56
N LEU A 279 -10.36 -36.42 -17.25
CA LEU A 279 -10.28 -36.96 -15.90
C LEU A 279 -8.82 -37.26 -15.50
N ASP A 280 -8.47 -36.97 -14.24
CA ASP A 280 -7.18 -37.32 -13.63
C ASP A 280 -5.99 -36.86 -14.47
N ALA A 281 -5.91 -35.54 -14.62
CA ALA A 281 -5.11 -34.89 -15.65
C ALA A 281 -4.06 -33.92 -15.10
N ILE A 282 -3.98 -33.74 -13.77
CA ILE A 282 -2.94 -32.94 -13.11
C ILE A 282 -1.56 -33.42 -13.58
N CYS A 283 -0.64 -32.46 -13.79
CA CYS A 283 0.72 -32.69 -14.30
C CYS A 283 0.81 -33.28 -15.72
N SER A 284 -0.31 -33.57 -16.40
CA SER A 284 -0.28 -34.20 -17.71
C SER A 284 -0.18 -33.15 -18.81
N THR A 285 0.95 -33.12 -19.52
CA THR A 285 1.07 -32.25 -20.70
C THR A 285 0.14 -32.69 -21.83
N ASN A 286 -0.31 -33.95 -21.84
CA ASN A 286 -1.17 -34.50 -22.88
C ASN A 286 -2.65 -34.40 -22.55
N ASN A 287 -3.06 -34.59 -21.30
CA ASN A 287 -4.47 -34.61 -20.91
C ASN A 287 -4.87 -33.42 -20.02
N GLY A 288 -3.93 -32.65 -19.47
CA GLY A 288 -4.22 -31.55 -18.52
C GLY A 288 -4.92 -30.35 -19.17
N TYR A 289 -6.19 -30.54 -19.53
CA TYR A 289 -7.04 -29.58 -20.23
C TYR A 289 -8.48 -29.66 -19.68
N GLY A 290 -9.06 -28.49 -19.45
CA GLY A 290 -10.48 -28.28 -19.18
C GLY A 290 -11.03 -27.15 -20.04
N LEU A 291 -12.34 -27.12 -20.22
CA LEU A 291 -13.06 -26.13 -21.01
C LEU A 291 -14.35 -25.77 -20.28
N CYS A 292 -14.62 -24.47 -20.13
CA CYS A 292 -15.88 -23.94 -19.62
C CYS A 292 -16.46 -22.91 -20.58
N GLU A 293 -17.76 -23.00 -20.84
CA GLU A 293 -18.55 -21.92 -21.42
C GLU A 293 -18.67 -20.75 -20.41
N SER A 294 -18.68 -19.52 -20.92
CA SER A 294 -18.86 -18.30 -20.13
C SER A 294 -20.27 -17.71 -20.27
N GLY A 295 -20.58 -16.70 -19.45
CA GLY A 295 -21.85 -15.96 -19.55
C GLY A 295 -22.92 -16.44 -18.58
N PHE A 296 -22.56 -17.25 -17.58
CA PHE A 296 -23.46 -17.60 -16.47
C PHE A 296 -23.36 -16.59 -15.32
N SER A 297 -24.31 -16.69 -14.38
CA SER A 297 -24.24 -15.92 -13.14
C SER A 297 -22.95 -16.20 -12.37
N THR A 298 -22.50 -15.28 -11.52
CA THR A 298 -21.24 -15.42 -10.77
C THR A 298 -21.18 -16.76 -9.99
N SER A 299 -22.28 -17.12 -9.34
CA SER A 299 -22.43 -18.39 -8.61
C SER A 299 -22.26 -19.61 -9.52
N CYS A 300 -22.96 -19.65 -10.65
CA CYS A 300 -22.93 -20.78 -11.57
C CYS A 300 -21.62 -20.88 -12.35
N GLN A 301 -21.03 -19.76 -12.77
CA GLN A 301 -19.73 -19.74 -13.44
C GLN A 301 -18.63 -20.27 -12.52
N THR A 302 -18.67 -19.90 -11.24
CA THR A 302 -17.72 -20.39 -10.23
C THR A 302 -17.86 -21.91 -10.04
N ASP A 303 -19.08 -22.42 -9.90
CA ASP A 303 -19.34 -23.86 -9.73
C ASP A 303 -18.95 -24.65 -10.99
N LEU A 304 -19.20 -24.11 -12.19
CA LEU A 304 -18.83 -24.74 -13.47
C LEU A 304 -17.31 -24.93 -13.57
N ILE A 305 -16.54 -23.86 -13.33
CA ILE A 305 -15.08 -23.94 -13.41
C ILE A 305 -14.56 -24.88 -12.33
N SER A 306 -15.12 -24.80 -11.11
CA SER A 306 -14.77 -25.71 -10.03
C SER A 306 -15.04 -27.18 -10.39
N HIS A 307 -16.15 -27.47 -11.08
CA HIS A 307 -16.53 -28.80 -11.56
C HIS A 307 -15.53 -29.35 -12.58
N GLU A 308 -15.21 -28.57 -13.63
CA GLU A 308 -14.32 -29.03 -14.69
C GLU A 308 -12.87 -29.21 -14.20
N LEU A 309 -12.39 -28.30 -13.34
CA LEU A 309 -11.13 -28.51 -12.63
C LEU A 309 -11.22 -29.76 -11.76
N GLY A 310 -12.36 -30.01 -11.11
CA GLY A 310 -12.58 -31.19 -10.27
C GLY A 310 -12.35 -32.50 -11.04
N HIS A 311 -12.79 -32.57 -12.30
CA HIS A 311 -12.45 -33.69 -13.19
C HIS A 311 -10.95 -33.80 -13.43
N ASN A 312 -10.25 -32.70 -13.72
CA ASN A 312 -8.79 -32.73 -13.84
C ASN A 312 -8.11 -33.23 -12.55
N TRP A 313 -8.66 -32.91 -11.38
CA TRP A 313 -8.21 -33.40 -10.08
C TRP A 313 -8.61 -34.86 -9.76
N GLY A 314 -9.32 -35.53 -10.68
CA GLY A 314 -9.68 -36.95 -10.60
C GLY A 314 -11.09 -37.24 -10.09
N CYS A 315 -11.92 -36.23 -9.84
CA CYS A 315 -13.30 -36.43 -9.39
C CYS A 315 -14.17 -36.96 -10.52
N ASN A 316 -14.90 -38.05 -10.25
CA ASN A 316 -16.02 -38.49 -11.09
C ASN A 316 -17.31 -37.77 -10.69
N HIS A 317 -18.33 -37.85 -11.55
CA HIS A 317 -19.65 -37.34 -11.20
C HIS A 317 -20.25 -38.04 -9.97
N ILE A 318 -20.88 -37.23 -9.10
CA ILE A 318 -21.60 -37.70 -7.92
C ILE A 318 -22.99 -37.04 -7.92
N ASN A 319 -24.05 -37.84 -8.01
CA ASN A 319 -25.43 -37.35 -8.07
C ASN A 319 -25.97 -37.01 -6.67
N ASP A 320 -25.32 -36.09 -5.96
CA ASP A 320 -25.65 -35.68 -4.58
C ASP A 320 -26.06 -34.20 -4.46
N GLY A 321 -25.99 -33.45 -5.56
CA GLY A 321 -26.38 -32.03 -5.61
C GLY A 321 -25.22 -31.05 -5.38
N ASN A 322 -24.02 -31.57 -5.09
CA ASN A 322 -22.80 -30.79 -4.89
C ASN A 322 -22.11 -30.46 -6.23
N THR A 323 -20.97 -29.78 -6.17
CA THR A 323 -20.25 -29.26 -7.34
C THR A 323 -20.01 -30.34 -8.40
N MET A 324 -19.67 -31.58 -8.03
CA MET A 324 -19.46 -32.69 -8.99
C MET A 324 -20.76 -33.38 -9.47
N ASN A 325 -21.93 -32.76 -9.34
CA ASN A 325 -23.16 -33.29 -9.90
C ASN A 325 -23.13 -33.26 -11.44
N SER A 326 -23.62 -34.32 -12.08
CA SER A 326 -23.67 -34.44 -13.55
C SER A 326 -24.46 -33.34 -14.26
N SER A 327 -25.38 -32.68 -13.55
CA SER A 327 -26.03 -31.44 -13.99
C SER A 327 -25.64 -30.34 -13.02
N LEU A 328 -25.27 -29.17 -13.55
CA LEU A 328 -24.73 -28.09 -12.75
C LEU A 328 -25.78 -27.55 -11.78
N THR A 329 -25.42 -27.45 -10.50
CA THR A 329 -26.35 -27.03 -9.43
C THR A 329 -26.07 -25.64 -8.90
N CYS A 330 -24.93 -25.04 -9.28
CA CYS A 330 -24.44 -23.78 -8.73
C CYS A 330 -24.23 -23.85 -7.21
N SER A 331 -23.97 -25.06 -6.71
CA SER A 331 -23.89 -25.35 -5.28
C SER A 331 -22.63 -24.76 -4.64
N ASN A 332 -21.53 -24.71 -5.40
CA ASN A 332 -20.23 -24.27 -4.93
C ASN A 332 -19.86 -24.94 -3.59
N ASN A 333 -20.02 -26.26 -3.52
CA ASN A 333 -19.66 -27.07 -2.38
C ASN A 333 -19.24 -28.44 -2.88
N PHE A 334 -18.02 -28.89 -2.58
CA PHE A 334 -17.61 -30.25 -2.91
C PHE A 334 -18.21 -31.26 -1.94
N SER A 335 -18.51 -32.46 -2.42
CA SER A 335 -18.84 -33.55 -1.51
C SER A 335 -17.58 -34.04 -0.77
N THR A 336 -17.73 -34.70 0.38
CA THR A 336 -16.59 -35.27 1.12
C THR A 336 -15.74 -36.19 0.24
N SER A 337 -16.37 -36.99 -0.64
CA SER A 337 -15.66 -37.87 -1.56
C SER A 337 -14.83 -37.08 -2.59
N SER A 338 -15.36 -35.96 -3.09
CA SER A 338 -14.65 -35.10 -4.05
C SER A 338 -13.46 -34.42 -3.36
N ARG A 339 -13.66 -33.88 -2.14
CA ARG A 339 -12.58 -33.29 -1.35
C ARG A 339 -11.42 -34.25 -1.12
N ASN A 340 -11.74 -35.47 -0.67
CA ASN A 340 -10.74 -36.52 -0.46
C ASN A 340 -9.98 -36.87 -1.75
N THR A 341 -10.68 -36.90 -2.89
CA THR A 341 -10.06 -37.19 -4.18
C THR A 341 -9.06 -36.09 -4.55
N ILE A 342 -9.49 -34.82 -4.50
CA ILE A 342 -8.62 -33.67 -4.81
C ILE A 342 -7.41 -33.63 -3.89
N GLN A 343 -7.60 -33.78 -2.58
CA GLN A 343 -6.51 -33.76 -1.59
C GLN A 343 -5.50 -34.90 -1.79
N ASN A 344 -5.96 -36.11 -2.14
CA ASN A 344 -5.08 -37.22 -2.44
C ASN A 344 -4.30 -36.99 -3.74
N THR A 345 -4.96 -36.47 -4.79
CA THR A 345 -4.30 -36.11 -6.04
C THR A 345 -3.25 -35.03 -5.81
N ALA A 346 -3.56 -33.98 -5.02
CA ALA A 346 -2.61 -32.95 -4.65
C ALA A 346 -1.38 -33.52 -3.91
N ALA A 347 -1.62 -34.31 -2.86
CA ALA A 347 -0.55 -34.92 -2.06
C ALA A 347 0.36 -35.89 -2.85
N THR A 348 -0.09 -36.41 -3.98
CA THR A 348 0.65 -37.36 -4.83
C THR A 348 1.19 -36.75 -6.13
N SER A 349 0.82 -35.51 -6.43
CA SER A 349 1.25 -34.79 -7.63
C SER A 349 2.64 -34.18 -7.43
N GLY A 350 3.57 -34.53 -8.31
CA GLY A 350 4.96 -34.05 -8.21
C GLY A 350 5.27 -32.76 -8.98
N CYS A 351 4.30 -32.22 -9.74
CA CYS A 351 4.47 -30.97 -10.50
C CYS A 351 4.02 -29.73 -9.73
N ILE A 352 3.06 -29.89 -8.80
CA ILE A 352 2.47 -28.77 -8.08
C ILE A 352 3.42 -28.24 -7.01
N GLY A 353 3.33 -26.94 -6.77
CA GLY A 353 4.17 -26.19 -5.85
C GLY A 353 3.53 -26.01 -4.47
N SER A 354 4.03 -25.01 -3.75
CA SER A 354 3.43 -24.57 -2.49
C SER A 354 3.31 -23.06 -2.52
N ALA A 355 2.09 -22.56 -2.30
CA ALA A 355 1.80 -21.13 -2.20
C ALA A 355 1.68 -20.72 -0.73
N VAL A 356 2.11 -19.50 -0.45
CA VAL A 356 1.81 -18.83 0.83
C VAL A 356 0.47 -18.12 0.65
N PRO A 357 -0.58 -18.47 1.41
CA PRO A 357 -1.84 -17.72 1.37
C PRO A 357 -1.58 -16.26 1.73
N ASP A 358 -2.31 -15.35 1.06
CA ASP A 358 -2.19 -13.91 1.29
C ASP A 358 -0.73 -13.42 1.15
N ALA A 359 0.00 -13.97 0.17
CA ALA A 359 1.33 -13.50 -0.17
C ALA A 359 1.29 -12.13 -0.84
N GLY A 360 2.39 -11.41 -0.67
CA GLY A 360 2.71 -10.21 -1.41
C GLY A 360 4.22 -10.05 -1.57
N ALA A 361 4.62 -9.07 -2.38
CA ALA A 361 6.01 -8.77 -2.63
C ALA A 361 6.71 -8.35 -1.33
N CYS A 362 7.64 -9.19 -0.88
CA CYS A 362 8.52 -8.89 0.24
C CYS A 362 9.90 -8.54 -0.30
N CYS A 363 10.31 -7.29 -0.11
CA CYS A 363 11.58 -6.81 -0.64
C CYS A 363 12.59 -6.54 0.44
N PHE A 364 13.82 -6.97 0.18
CA PHE A 364 14.93 -6.77 1.08
C PHE A 364 15.78 -5.59 0.60
N THR A 365 16.51 -4.98 1.52
CA THR A 365 17.45 -3.87 1.23
C THR A 365 18.56 -4.21 0.24
N THR A 366 18.73 -5.50 -0.08
CA THR A 366 19.63 -6.01 -1.12
C THR A 366 19.05 -5.90 -2.53
N GLY A 367 17.77 -5.53 -2.65
CA GLY A 367 17.01 -5.55 -3.90
C GLY A 367 16.43 -6.92 -4.25
N PHE A 368 16.67 -7.95 -3.44
CA PHE A 368 16.01 -9.25 -3.59
C PHE A 368 14.52 -9.11 -3.21
N CYS A 369 13.64 -9.75 -3.99
CA CYS A 369 12.21 -9.82 -3.72
C CYS A 369 11.77 -11.28 -3.69
N THR A 370 10.88 -11.62 -2.77
CA THR A 370 10.20 -12.93 -2.73
C THR A 370 8.78 -12.77 -2.23
N SER A 371 7.89 -13.68 -2.62
CA SER A 371 6.50 -13.70 -2.17
C SER A 371 6.43 -14.29 -0.75
N LEU A 372 6.00 -13.49 0.23
CA LEU A 372 5.77 -13.91 1.63
C LEU A 372 4.47 -13.30 2.13
N ASP A 373 3.90 -13.86 3.20
CA ASP A 373 2.89 -13.16 3.96
C ASP A 373 3.51 -11.96 4.70
N GLU A 374 2.68 -11.03 5.16
CA GLU A 374 3.13 -9.84 5.90
C GLU A 374 4.03 -10.24 7.09
N SER A 375 3.59 -11.23 7.87
CA SER A 375 4.31 -11.66 9.07
C SER A 375 5.67 -12.31 8.73
N GLY A 376 5.73 -13.15 7.69
CA GLY A 376 6.97 -13.75 7.21
C GLY A 376 7.92 -12.71 6.64
N CYS A 377 7.40 -11.69 5.95
CA CYS A 377 8.20 -10.61 5.41
C CYS A 377 8.86 -9.77 6.51
N GLU A 378 8.06 -9.31 7.48
CA GLU A 378 8.54 -8.51 8.60
C GLU A 378 9.55 -9.29 9.46
N ASN A 379 9.27 -10.55 9.77
CA ASN A 379 10.16 -11.41 10.54
C ASN A 379 11.49 -11.68 9.81
N SER A 380 11.48 -11.65 8.47
CA SER A 380 12.67 -11.79 7.64
C SER A 380 13.44 -10.47 7.47
N GLY A 381 12.91 -9.36 7.98
CA GLY A 381 13.49 -8.01 7.84
C GLY A 381 13.34 -7.42 6.45
N GLY A 382 12.34 -7.88 5.69
CA GLY A 382 11.93 -7.28 4.42
C GLY A 382 10.88 -6.20 4.62
N PHE A 383 10.67 -5.39 3.58
CA PHE A 383 9.58 -4.44 3.46
C PHE A 383 8.45 -5.09 2.65
N PHE A 384 7.28 -5.19 3.24
CA PHE A 384 6.11 -5.78 2.63
C PHE A 384 5.36 -4.73 1.80
N PHE A 385 5.23 -4.95 0.48
CA PHE A 385 4.58 -4.01 -0.43
C PHE A 385 3.05 -4.10 -0.40
N GLY A 386 2.50 -5.11 0.27
CA GLY A 386 1.07 -5.33 0.38
C GLY A 386 0.65 -6.64 -0.27
N LEU A 387 -0.53 -7.11 0.17
CA LEU A 387 -1.15 -8.34 -0.29
C LEU A 387 -1.41 -8.29 -1.81
N GLY A 388 -1.09 -9.37 -2.51
CA GLY A 388 -1.30 -9.48 -3.96
C GLY A 388 -0.38 -8.62 -4.84
N GLU A 389 0.60 -7.91 -4.28
CA GLU A 389 1.67 -7.30 -5.07
C GLU A 389 2.67 -8.38 -5.52
N ALA A 390 3.00 -8.42 -6.82
CA ALA A 390 3.97 -9.36 -7.36
C ALA A 390 5.39 -8.80 -7.29
N CYS A 391 6.39 -9.66 -7.12
CA CYS A 391 7.77 -9.25 -7.31
C CYS A 391 8.02 -8.84 -8.78
N PRO A 392 8.81 -7.79 -9.05
CA PRO A 392 9.13 -7.39 -10.42
C PRO A 392 9.77 -8.54 -11.22
N ALA A 393 9.20 -8.86 -12.38
CA ALA A 393 9.68 -9.95 -13.24
C ALA A 393 11.03 -9.63 -13.92
N ASP A 394 11.27 -8.35 -14.21
CA ASP A 394 12.56 -7.85 -14.67
C ASP A 394 13.47 -7.62 -13.46
N GLN A 395 14.74 -8.02 -13.59
CA GLN A 395 15.83 -7.95 -12.60
C GLN A 395 16.20 -6.51 -12.16
N GLY A 396 15.25 -5.59 -12.07
CA GLY A 396 15.34 -4.39 -11.25
C GLY A 396 15.18 -4.82 -9.80
N THR A 397 16.24 -4.64 -9.03
CA THR A 397 16.21 -4.68 -7.57
C THR A 397 14.91 -4.05 -7.09
N CYS A 398 14.15 -4.74 -6.25
CA CYS A 398 12.96 -4.14 -5.67
C CYS A 398 13.36 -2.85 -4.95
N GLU A 399 12.96 -1.71 -5.51
CA GLU A 399 13.19 -0.39 -4.92
C GLU A 399 12.17 -0.24 -3.79
N ILE A 400 12.65 -0.41 -2.56
CA ILE A 400 11.91 0.01 -1.38
C ILE A 400 11.73 1.53 -1.52
N PRO A 401 10.50 2.06 -1.67
CA PRO A 401 10.28 3.48 -1.81
C PRO A 401 10.97 4.22 -0.67
N GLU A 402 11.75 5.25 -0.98
CA GLU A 402 12.32 6.05 0.11
C GLU A 402 11.17 6.72 0.88
N PRO A 403 11.22 6.76 2.22
CA PRO A 403 10.16 7.36 3.00
C PRO A 403 9.98 8.84 2.65
N GLU A 404 8.76 9.21 2.27
CA GLU A 404 8.37 10.57 1.92
C GLU A 404 7.88 11.37 3.13
N GLY A 405 7.91 12.69 3.00
CA GLY A 405 7.36 13.60 3.99
C GLY A 405 7.44 15.06 3.55
N ALA A 406 6.82 15.95 4.31
CA ALA A 406 6.83 17.38 4.04
C ALA A 406 8.26 17.93 4.12
N CYS A 407 8.68 18.57 3.04
CA CYS A 407 9.94 19.26 2.91
C CYS A 407 9.69 20.76 2.74
N CYS A 408 10.34 21.56 3.59
CA CYS A 408 10.32 23.02 3.47
C CYS A 408 11.55 23.50 2.69
N PHE A 409 11.32 24.02 1.48
CA PHE A 409 12.39 24.58 0.66
C PHE A 409 12.69 26.05 1.00
N PRO A 410 13.90 26.55 0.71
CA PRO A 410 14.31 27.93 1.03
C PRO A 410 13.43 29.03 0.43
N ASN A 411 12.67 28.72 -0.62
CA ASN A 411 11.74 29.66 -1.27
C ASN A 411 10.38 29.76 -0.55
N GLY A 412 10.19 29.07 0.57
CA GLY A 412 8.93 29.01 1.31
C GLY A 412 7.92 27.98 0.78
N THR A 413 8.29 27.19 -0.24
CA THR A 413 7.43 26.13 -0.77
C THR A 413 7.50 24.91 0.15
N CYS A 414 6.35 24.30 0.41
CA CYS A 414 6.25 22.97 0.99
C CYS A 414 5.87 21.97 -0.10
N SER A 415 6.56 20.84 -0.18
CA SER A 415 6.14 19.68 -0.97
C SER A 415 6.37 18.39 -0.18
N VAL A 416 5.54 17.38 -0.42
CA VAL A 416 5.82 16.01 0.03
C VAL A 416 6.77 15.38 -0.99
N VAL A 417 7.97 15.01 -0.55
CA VAL A 417 9.05 14.44 -1.36
C VAL A 417 9.85 13.42 -0.52
N GLU A 418 10.67 12.61 -1.18
CA GLU A 418 11.60 11.69 -0.53
C GLU A 418 12.64 12.44 0.35
N ILE A 419 13.16 11.76 1.38
CA ILE A 419 14.20 12.32 2.27
C ILE A 419 15.42 12.81 1.48
N SER A 420 15.88 12.03 0.49
CA SER A 420 17.06 12.38 -0.31
C SER A 420 16.78 13.58 -1.20
N ASP A 421 15.62 13.66 -1.84
CA ASP A 421 15.18 14.80 -2.65
C ASP A 421 15.03 16.07 -1.83
N CYS A 422 14.50 15.96 -0.61
CA CYS A 422 14.43 17.10 0.30
C CYS A 422 15.83 17.66 0.62
N ALA A 423 16.79 16.78 0.92
CA ALA A 423 18.17 17.16 1.18
C ALA A 423 18.87 17.73 -0.08
N ASN A 424 18.69 17.10 -1.23
CA ASN A 424 19.26 17.52 -2.51
C ASN A 424 18.74 18.89 -2.97
N GLY A 425 17.46 19.17 -2.72
CA GLY A 425 16.85 20.47 -2.97
C GLY A 425 17.20 21.54 -1.92
N GLY A 426 18.06 21.23 -0.93
CA GLY A 426 18.43 22.13 0.15
C GLY A 426 17.28 22.48 1.10
N GLY A 427 16.25 21.63 1.14
CA GLY A 427 15.09 21.78 2.00
C GLY A 427 15.28 21.16 3.37
N GLN A 428 14.37 21.50 4.29
CA GLN A 428 14.35 20.98 5.64
C GLN A 428 13.21 19.95 5.77
N PHE A 429 13.57 18.69 5.99
CA PHE A 429 12.62 17.59 6.11
C PHE A 429 11.91 17.66 7.47
N ARG A 430 10.58 17.56 7.47
CA ARG A 430 9.74 17.71 8.67
C ARG A 430 9.39 16.37 9.34
N GLY A 431 9.80 15.25 8.76
CA GLY A 431 9.56 13.90 9.26
C GLY A 431 8.79 13.04 8.25
N VAL A 432 8.91 11.73 8.38
CA VAL A 432 8.20 10.76 7.52
C VAL A 432 6.70 10.90 7.72
N ASP A 433 5.91 10.76 6.65
CA ASP A 433 4.45 10.90 6.62
C ASP A 433 3.92 12.29 7.04
N SER A 434 4.80 13.28 7.20
CA SER A 434 4.37 14.65 7.47
C SER A 434 3.75 15.26 6.23
N SER A 435 2.66 16.03 6.39
CA SER A 435 1.95 16.67 5.28
C SER A 435 2.28 18.16 5.18
N CYS A 436 2.13 18.73 3.99
CA CYS A 436 2.24 20.19 3.78
C CYS A 436 1.00 20.98 4.21
N PHE A 437 -0.05 20.31 4.69
CA PHE A 437 -1.26 20.99 5.13
C PHE A 437 -0.99 21.78 6.42
N GLY A 438 -1.16 23.11 6.37
CA GLY A 438 -0.94 23.99 7.51
C GLY A 438 0.53 24.27 7.83
N VAL A 439 1.46 23.83 6.98
CA VAL A 439 2.90 24.11 7.13
C VAL A 439 3.24 25.46 6.51
N ASP A 440 3.63 26.42 7.35
CA ASP A 440 4.24 27.68 6.91
C ASP A 440 5.77 27.52 6.92
N CYS A 441 6.37 27.28 5.76
CA CYS A 441 7.81 27.07 5.63
C CYS A 441 8.64 28.35 5.84
N LEU A 442 8.00 29.53 5.89
CA LEU A 442 8.65 30.79 6.26
C LEU A 442 8.46 31.11 7.75
N ALA A 443 7.69 30.31 8.48
CA ALA A 443 7.57 30.47 9.93
C ALA A 443 8.85 29.98 10.63
N GLY A 444 9.16 30.65 11.74
CA GLY A 444 10.34 30.38 12.56
C GLY A 444 10.12 30.86 13.99
N ALA A 445 11.13 30.73 14.83
CA ALA A 445 11.11 31.19 16.20
C ALA A 445 11.00 32.72 16.27
N CYS A 446 10.02 33.19 17.03
CA CYS A 446 9.77 34.59 17.31
C CYS A 446 9.85 34.83 18.82
N CYS A 447 10.93 35.48 19.26
CA CYS A 447 11.23 35.70 20.68
C CYS A 447 10.60 36.99 21.22
N PHE A 448 10.05 36.95 22.42
CA PHE A 448 9.50 38.07 23.18
C PHE A 448 10.23 38.21 24.54
N GLY A 449 11.56 38.27 24.50
CA GLY A 449 12.41 38.24 25.69
C GLY A 449 12.80 36.82 26.12
N ALA A 450 13.43 36.68 27.30
CA ALA A 450 14.15 35.46 27.72
C ALA A 450 13.32 34.17 27.72
N ASP A 451 12.05 34.22 28.12
CA ASP A 451 11.24 33.02 28.39
C ASP A 451 10.03 32.85 27.46
N ALA A 452 9.87 33.71 26.45
CA ALA A 452 8.69 33.71 25.58
C ALA A 452 9.08 33.57 24.12
N CYS A 453 8.65 32.48 23.49
CA CYS A 453 8.83 32.24 22.06
C CYS A 453 7.54 31.69 21.44
N THR A 454 7.18 32.17 20.26
CA THR A 454 6.13 31.57 19.43
C THR A 454 6.65 31.27 18.03
N THR A 455 5.98 30.39 17.30
CA THR A 455 6.27 30.18 15.87
C THR A 455 5.41 31.14 15.05
N ALA A 456 6.06 32.00 14.25
CA ALA A 456 5.40 32.97 13.37
C ALA A 456 6.31 33.25 12.17
N ASN A 457 5.77 33.73 11.06
CA ASN A 457 6.63 34.29 10.00
C ASN A 457 7.18 35.66 10.41
N GLU A 458 8.22 36.12 9.71
CA GLU A 458 8.93 37.37 10.03
C GLU A 458 7.99 38.57 10.16
N VAL A 459 7.03 38.71 9.24
CA VAL A 459 6.09 39.84 9.22
C VAL A 459 5.19 39.83 10.47
N GLN A 460 4.63 38.67 10.80
CA GLN A 460 3.79 38.51 11.99
C GLN A 460 4.58 38.68 13.28
N CYS A 461 5.81 38.18 13.33
CA CYS A 461 6.70 38.31 14.48
C CYS A 461 7.01 39.78 14.78
N ASN A 462 7.46 40.51 13.76
CA ASN A 462 7.77 41.94 13.86
C ASN A 462 6.51 42.75 14.21
N ALA A 463 5.36 42.42 13.64
CA ALA A 463 4.10 43.09 13.95
C ALA A 463 3.63 42.87 15.40
N ALA A 464 3.96 41.72 15.98
CA ALA A 464 3.69 41.41 17.38
C ALA A 464 4.73 42.03 18.35
N GLY A 465 5.78 42.68 17.83
CA GLY A 465 6.86 43.26 18.63
C GLY A 465 7.89 42.24 19.12
N GLY A 466 7.96 41.07 18.50
CA GLY A 466 8.96 40.04 18.78
C GLY A 466 10.18 40.15 17.85
N ALA A 467 11.27 39.47 18.23
CA ALA A 467 12.46 39.34 17.41
C ALA A 467 12.45 37.99 16.68
N PHE A 468 12.28 38.04 15.37
CA PHE A 468 12.36 36.86 14.51
C PHE A 468 13.80 36.39 14.39
N GLN A 469 14.03 35.08 14.52
CA GLN A 469 15.37 34.51 14.39
C GLN A 469 15.66 34.14 12.94
N ASP A 470 15.15 32.99 12.49
CA ASP A 470 15.33 32.51 11.11
C ASP A 470 14.13 31.64 10.70
N ALA A 471 13.83 31.59 9.40
CA ALA A 471 12.81 30.67 8.87
C ALA A 471 13.21 29.20 9.14
N GLY A 472 12.25 28.38 9.58
CA GLY A 472 12.46 26.98 9.94
C GLY A 472 13.03 26.73 11.34
N SER A 473 13.49 27.76 12.05
CA SER A 473 13.95 27.62 13.44
C SER A 473 12.80 27.28 14.39
N ALA A 474 13.02 26.34 15.32
CA ALA A 474 12.04 25.97 16.32
C ALA A 474 12.28 26.71 17.63
N CYS A 475 11.20 27.13 18.31
CA CYS A 475 11.31 27.74 19.65
C CYS A 475 11.99 26.84 20.69
N ALA A 476 11.97 25.51 20.49
CA ALA A 476 12.66 24.57 21.38
C ALA A 476 14.19 24.58 21.22
N SER A 477 14.70 25.07 20.08
CA SER A 477 16.13 25.09 19.74
C SER A 477 16.77 26.48 19.81
N VAL A 478 15.95 27.52 19.94
CA VAL A 478 16.39 28.91 19.97
C VAL A 478 16.49 29.39 21.42
N ASP A 479 17.62 30.02 21.75
CA ASP A 479 17.79 30.74 22.99
C ASP A 479 17.29 32.18 22.81
N CYS A 480 16.18 32.51 23.48
CA CYS A 480 15.59 33.84 23.43
C CYS A 480 16.16 34.80 24.50
N THR A 481 17.17 34.37 25.28
CA THR A 481 17.81 35.26 26.24
C THR A 481 18.54 36.39 25.52
N PRO A 482 18.30 37.66 25.90
CA PRO A 482 19.03 38.78 25.32
C PRO A 482 20.53 38.63 25.58
N PRO A 483 21.41 38.88 24.60
CA PRO A 483 22.84 38.82 24.81
C PRO A 483 23.28 39.92 25.79
N ILE A 484 23.65 39.51 27.01
CA ILE A 484 24.17 40.40 28.08
C ILE A 484 25.70 40.39 28.13
N GLY A 485 26.27 41.44 28.72
CA GLY A 485 27.70 41.56 28.96
C GLY A 485 28.02 42.56 30.08
N ALA A 486 29.26 42.54 30.54
CA ALA A 486 29.78 43.41 31.58
C ALA A 486 29.66 44.90 31.18
N CYS A 487 28.93 45.65 31.98
CA CYS A 487 28.72 47.08 31.84
C CYS A 487 29.29 47.83 33.05
N CYS A 488 30.27 48.70 32.82
CA CYS A 488 30.84 49.55 33.86
C CYS A 488 30.08 50.87 33.95
N ILE A 489 29.43 51.13 35.09
CA ILE A 489 28.68 52.37 35.37
C ILE A 489 29.21 52.94 36.70
N ASN A 490 29.83 54.12 36.66
CA ASN A 490 30.33 54.84 37.84
C ASN A 490 31.19 53.96 38.80
N GLY A 491 32.14 53.20 38.26
CA GLY A 491 33.01 52.35 39.08
C GLY A 491 32.47 50.94 39.35
N ALA A 492 31.18 50.69 39.15
CA ALA A 492 30.54 49.40 39.42
C ALA A 492 30.25 48.61 38.13
N CYS A 493 30.46 47.30 38.16
CA CYS A 493 30.09 46.41 37.05
C CYS A 493 28.70 45.81 37.25
N ALA A 494 27.87 45.83 36.20
CA ALA A 494 26.62 45.10 36.11
C ALA A 494 26.54 44.29 34.81
N GLN A 495 25.95 43.10 34.86
CA GLN A 495 25.61 42.32 33.66
C GLN A 495 24.34 42.90 33.04
N LEU A 496 24.46 43.59 31.92
CA LEU A 496 23.35 44.28 31.26
C LEU A 496 23.35 44.03 29.76
N GLU A 497 22.22 44.25 29.10
CA GLU A 497 22.19 44.36 27.64
C GLU A 497 22.95 45.62 27.19
N GLN A 498 23.58 45.56 26.02
CA GLN A 498 24.34 46.68 25.47
C GLN A 498 23.52 47.98 25.44
N ILE A 499 22.24 47.90 25.05
CA ILE A 499 21.39 49.08 24.92
C ILE A 499 21.08 49.72 26.28
N ILE A 500 20.88 48.90 27.32
CA ILE A 500 20.64 49.35 28.69
C ILE A 500 21.93 49.92 29.28
N CYS A 501 23.06 49.28 29.01
CA CYS A 501 24.38 49.75 29.43
C CYS A 501 24.67 51.17 28.90
N LEU A 502 24.47 51.37 27.59
CA LEU A 502 24.69 52.67 26.95
C LEU A 502 23.68 53.71 27.42
N ALA A 503 22.41 53.32 27.62
CA ALA A 503 21.39 54.22 28.17
C ALA A 503 21.71 54.68 29.61
N ALA A 504 22.37 53.84 30.40
CA ALA A 504 22.87 54.17 31.73
C ALA A 504 24.19 54.96 31.72
N SER A 505 24.66 55.41 30.54
CA SER A 505 25.97 56.05 30.35
C SER A 505 27.16 55.19 30.80
N GLY A 506 27.00 53.87 30.78
CA GLY A 506 28.05 52.91 31.09
C GLY A 506 28.89 52.52 29.89
N THR A 507 30.05 51.91 30.16
CA THR A 507 30.94 51.34 29.14
C THR A 507 30.71 49.84 29.02
N PHE A 508 30.28 49.38 27.84
CA PHE A 508 29.99 47.97 27.57
C PHE A 508 31.25 47.23 27.09
N SER A 509 31.60 46.13 27.76
CA SER A 509 32.86 45.41 27.51
C SER A 509 32.73 44.29 26.47
N GLY A 510 31.53 44.06 25.93
CA GLY A 510 31.24 43.03 24.92
C GLY A 510 30.26 41.97 25.43
N ILE A 511 29.59 41.30 24.48
CA ILE A 511 28.62 40.24 24.76
C ILE A 511 29.34 39.03 25.37
N GLY A 512 28.76 38.46 26.43
CA GLY A 512 29.30 37.28 27.12
C GLY A 512 30.51 37.55 28.03
N VAL A 513 30.93 38.81 28.17
CA VAL A 513 32.02 39.19 29.08
C VAL A 513 31.45 39.28 30.50
N ASP A 514 32.06 38.57 31.45
CA ASP A 514 31.62 38.56 32.84
C ASP A 514 32.16 39.74 33.65
N CYS A 515 31.35 40.27 34.56
CA CYS A 515 31.78 41.33 35.48
C CYS A 515 32.93 40.92 36.41
N SER A 516 33.19 39.63 36.57
CA SER A 516 34.37 39.12 37.28
C SER A 516 35.67 39.26 36.48
N SER A 517 35.57 39.49 35.17
CA SER A 517 36.70 39.58 34.23
C SER A 517 37.01 41.03 33.79
N VAL A 518 36.22 42.00 34.24
CA VAL A 518 36.35 43.41 33.89
C VAL A 518 36.57 44.24 35.15
N SER A 519 37.64 45.02 35.18
CA SER A 519 37.81 46.06 36.21
C SER A 519 37.09 47.32 35.75
N CYS A 520 36.16 47.81 36.56
CA CYS A 520 35.43 49.05 36.31
C CYS A 520 36.00 50.25 37.08
N GLU A 521 37.15 50.07 37.74
CA GLU A 521 37.84 51.12 38.47
C GLU A 521 38.15 52.29 37.53
N GLN A 522 37.84 53.51 37.98
CA GLN A 522 38.19 54.70 37.20
C GLN A 522 39.71 54.77 37.15
N PRO A 523 40.34 54.93 35.97
CA PRO A 523 41.79 55.11 35.94
C PRO A 523 42.10 56.39 36.73
N CYS A 524 42.89 56.26 37.79
CA CYS A 524 43.58 57.35 38.45
C CYS A 524 45.06 57.27 38.06
N PRO A 525 45.46 57.84 36.90
CA PRO A 525 46.85 57.79 36.42
C PRO A 525 47.86 58.31 37.44
N GLU A 526 47.42 59.13 38.38
CA GLU A 526 48.20 59.70 39.47
C GLU A 526 48.52 58.71 40.61
N ASP A 527 47.82 57.56 40.72
CA ASP A 527 48.18 56.44 41.62
C ASP A 527 49.19 55.54 40.89
N ILE A 528 50.44 55.96 40.95
CA ILE A 528 51.56 55.40 40.21
C ILE A 528 51.90 54.01 40.75
N ASP A 529 51.75 53.77 42.05
CA ASP A 529 52.06 52.48 42.68
C ASP A 529 50.86 51.52 42.77
N ASN A 530 49.69 51.95 42.28
CA ASN A 530 48.43 51.21 42.24
C ASN A 530 47.97 50.74 43.62
N SER A 531 48.14 51.59 44.64
CA SER A 531 47.73 51.30 46.01
C SER A 531 46.24 51.55 46.27
N GLY A 532 45.54 52.16 45.33
CA GLY A 532 44.15 52.59 45.43
C GLY A 532 43.99 54.02 45.99
N ALA A 533 45.08 54.78 46.13
CA ALA A 533 45.04 56.16 46.58
C ALA A 533 46.26 56.92 46.04
N VAL A 534 46.06 58.18 45.65
CA VAL A 534 47.14 59.10 45.30
C VAL A 534 47.70 59.71 46.58
N ASP A 535 48.84 59.20 47.04
CA ASP A 535 49.45 59.57 48.31
C ASP A 535 50.94 59.94 48.20
N PHE A 536 51.61 59.99 49.35
CA PHE A 536 53.01 60.39 49.41
C PHE A 536 53.94 59.42 48.67
N ASN A 537 53.57 58.13 48.57
CA ASN A 537 54.36 57.12 47.88
C ASN A 537 54.37 57.33 46.36
N ASP A 538 53.27 57.80 45.77
CA ASP A 538 53.21 58.15 44.35
C ASP A 538 54.13 59.33 44.03
N ILE A 539 54.12 60.35 44.90
CA ILE A 539 55.03 61.49 44.77
C ILE A 539 56.49 61.03 44.84
N LEU A 540 56.81 60.06 45.70
CA LEU A 540 58.16 59.50 45.80
C LEU A 540 58.54 58.71 44.54
N SER A 541 57.63 57.89 44.02
CA SER A 541 57.83 57.12 42.79
C SER A 541 58.09 58.06 41.60
N LEU A 542 57.27 59.10 41.46
CA LEU A 542 57.43 60.14 40.43
C LEU A 542 58.78 60.86 40.55
N LEU A 543 59.15 61.32 41.75
CA LEU A 543 60.43 61.99 41.98
C LEU A 543 61.64 61.09 41.74
N ALA A 544 61.52 59.78 41.93
CA ALA A 544 62.59 58.82 41.67
C ALA A 544 62.86 58.61 40.18
N ALA A 545 61.86 58.81 39.32
CA ALA A 545 61.92 58.63 37.87
C ALA A 545 62.18 59.93 37.08
N TRP A 546 62.49 61.03 37.77
CA TRP A 546 62.56 62.38 37.18
C TRP A 546 63.51 62.49 35.98
N GLY A 547 63.02 63.01 34.86
CA GLY A 547 63.75 63.18 33.61
C GLY A 547 63.14 62.42 32.42
N PRO A 548 63.89 62.26 31.30
CA PRO A 548 63.38 61.57 30.12
C PRO A 548 63.04 60.13 30.41
N CYS A 549 61.78 59.77 30.18
CA CYS A 549 61.30 58.41 30.28
C CYS A 549 60.53 58.07 29.00
N GLY A 550 60.65 56.84 28.53
CA GLY A 550 59.96 56.41 27.31
C GLY A 550 58.49 56.15 27.57
N ALA A 551 58.21 55.01 28.19
CA ALA A 551 56.89 54.60 28.66
C ALA A 551 57.03 54.20 30.12
N CYS A 552 56.99 55.19 31.02
CA CYS A 552 56.96 54.97 32.45
C CYS A 552 55.60 55.45 32.99
N SER A 553 55.14 54.83 34.07
CA SER A 553 53.89 55.17 34.75
C SER A 553 53.91 56.57 35.37
N GLU A 554 55.11 57.11 35.59
CA GLU A 554 55.36 58.40 36.23
C GLU A 554 55.21 59.61 35.28
N ASP A 555 55.15 59.39 33.97
CA ASP A 555 54.88 60.41 32.94
C ASP A 555 53.37 60.43 32.65
N ILE A 556 52.64 61.15 33.49
CA ILE A 556 51.18 61.12 33.59
C ILE A 556 50.54 61.82 32.40
N ASP A 557 51.15 62.90 31.92
CA ASP A 557 50.65 63.62 30.73
C ASP A 557 51.18 63.05 29.40
N ASN A 558 52.03 62.01 29.47
CA ASN A 558 52.62 61.26 28.35
C ASN A 558 53.41 62.14 27.37
N ASN A 559 54.09 63.17 27.86
CA ASN A 559 54.88 64.07 27.04
C ASN A 559 56.30 63.54 26.72
N GLY A 560 56.67 62.39 27.28
CA GLY A 560 57.95 61.71 27.12
C GLY A 560 59.01 62.12 28.15
N THR A 561 58.63 62.86 29.20
CA THR A 561 59.51 63.28 30.29
C THR A 561 58.74 63.38 31.60
N VAL A 562 59.24 62.74 32.66
CA VAL A 562 58.73 62.95 34.03
C VAL A 562 59.27 64.28 34.53
N ASP A 563 58.39 65.28 34.63
CA ASP A 563 58.76 66.62 35.03
C ASP A 563 57.77 67.27 36.01
N PHE A 564 57.84 68.59 36.11
CA PHE A 564 57.04 69.34 37.05
C PHE A 564 55.53 69.31 36.73
N ALA A 565 55.15 69.10 35.46
CA ALA A 565 53.76 68.96 35.06
C ALA A 565 53.13 67.68 35.63
N ASP A 566 53.86 66.57 35.60
CA ASP A 566 53.39 65.30 36.17
C ASP A 566 53.22 65.39 37.69
N LEU A 567 54.18 66.03 38.39
CA LEU A 567 54.08 66.26 39.83
C LEU A 567 52.84 67.10 40.20
N LEU A 568 52.46 68.06 39.36
CA LEU A 568 51.24 68.84 39.58
C LEU A 568 49.98 67.99 39.40
N GLY A 569 50.00 67.02 38.47
CA GLY A 569 48.94 66.02 38.31
C GLY A 569 48.73 65.25 39.62
N VAL A 570 49.77 64.59 40.12
CA VAL A 570 49.72 63.81 41.38
C VAL A 570 49.24 64.65 42.56
N LEU A 571 49.77 65.87 42.71
CA LEU A 571 49.37 66.73 43.83
C LEU A 571 47.92 67.24 43.71
N ALA A 572 47.40 67.41 42.49
CA ALA A 572 46.02 67.84 42.27
C ALA A 572 45.02 66.72 42.59
N ALA A 573 45.43 65.47 42.43
CA ALA A 573 44.60 64.28 42.65
C ALA A 573 44.77 63.66 44.06
N TYR A 574 45.56 64.27 44.95
CA TYR A 574 45.90 63.70 46.27
C TYR A 574 44.66 63.29 47.09
N GLY A 575 44.53 61.99 47.38
CA GLY A 575 43.36 61.39 48.02
C GLY A 575 43.07 59.98 47.51
N ASP A 576 42.00 59.36 48.03
CA ASP A 576 41.55 58.03 47.57
C ASP A 576 41.13 58.07 46.09
N CYS A 577 41.47 57.01 45.37
CA CYS A 577 40.77 56.61 44.16
C CYS A 577 39.51 55.81 44.56
#